data_AF-A0A2W7BYN6-F1
#
_entry.id   AF-A0A2W7BYN6-F1
#
_cell.length_a   1.000
_cell.length_b   1.000
_cell.length_c   1.000
_cell.angle_alpha   90.00
_cell.angle_beta   90.00
_cell.angle_gamma   90.00
#
_symmetry.space_group_name_H-M   'P 1'
#
loop_
_entity.id
_entity.type
_entity.pdbx_description
1 polymer ?
#
loop_
_entity_poly.entity_id
_entity_poly.type
_entity_poly.pdbx_seq_one_letter_code
_entity_poly.pdbx_strand_id
1 'polypeptide(L)'
;NLATLDNNDIKVLAPNGTFQNATLVSTTPSSDRKTVTATYKIFDVGIIGGYSIFLQENQVSDINYNFLASQSIGLFSVGSLYTSVESTGNTKLVKDSSNKFYAQVGSNTPVGIKNITTHIYEGIYTGWQALAAETVNGENQILWKNAGSNTMQVWRMNSSWVRVSGQIIGTLTSSAALAQEIIFGVDANGDGVIGKK
;
A
#
# COMPACT_ATOMS: atom_id res chain seq x y z
N ASN A 1 13.91 37.51 6.15
CA ASN A 1 12.83 38.51 6.22
C ASN A 1 11.56 37.79 6.68
N LEU A 2 10.98 38.17 7.82
CA LEU A 2 9.75 37.50 8.30
C LEU A 2 8.58 37.71 7.34
N ALA A 3 8.53 38.85 6.66
CA ALA A 3 7.41 39.26 5.82
C ALA A 3 7.28 38.45 4.52
N THR A 4 8.29 37.67 4.14
CA THR A 4 8.24 36.86 2.91
C THR A 4 7.93 35.40 3.17
N LEU A 5 7.82 34.98 4.44
CA LEU A 5 7.52 33.59 4.76
C LEU A 5 6.02 33.34 4.66
N ASP A 6 5.60 32.44 3.77
CA ASP A 6 4.21 32.10 3.50
C ASP A 6 4.03 30.69 2.89
N ASN A 7 2.85 30.38 2.37
CA ASN A 7 2.54 29.06 1.78
C ASN A 7 3.10 28.83 0.37
N ASN A 8 3.81 29.80 -0.22
CA ASN A 8 4.41 29.68 -1.54
C ASN A 8 5.90 29.31 -1.45
N ASP A 9 6.52 29.48 -0.29
CA ASP A 9 7.94 29.20 -0.06
C ASP A 9 8.37 27.81 -0.47
N ILE A 10 7.54 26.79 -0.16
CA ILE A 10 7.92 25.39 -0.29
C ILE A 10 6.90 24.63 -1.13
N LYS A 11 7.40 23.93 -2.15
CA LYS A 11 6.66 22.92 -2.91
C LYS A 11 7.20 21.52 -2.64
N VAL A 12 6.29 20.55 -2.65
CA VAL A 12 6.60 19.14 -2.51
C VAL A 12 6.14 18.42 -3.77
N LEU A 13 7.07 17.73 -4.42
CA LEU A 13 6.80 16.85 -5.57
C LEU A 13 6.51 15.44 -5.08
N ALA A 14 5.32 14.95 -5.40
CA ALA A 14 4.89 13.58 -5.12
C ALA A 14 5.43 12.58 -6.15
N PRO A 15 5.45 11.28 -5.82
CA PRO A 15 5.93 10.21 -6.71
C PRO A 15 5.24 10.14 -8.08
N ASN A 16 3.98 10.59 -8.17
CA ASN A 16 3.20 10.61 -9.41
C ASN A 16 3.42 11.89 -10.25
N GLY A 17 4.35 12.76 -9.85
CA GLY A 17 4.66 14.01 -10.53
C GLY A 17 3.79 15.20 -10.13
N THR A 18 2.85 15.06 -9.20
CA THR A 18 2.03 16.20 -8.74
C THR A 18 2.76 17.05 -7.71
N PHE A 19 2.53 18.36 -7.76
CA PHE A 19 3.05 19.29 -6.76
C PHE A 19 1.97 19.65 -5.75
N GLN A 20 2.38 19.81 -4.49
CA GLN A 20 1.59 20.46 -3.45
C GLN A 20 2.43 21.52 -2.73
N ASN A 21 1.80 22.61 -2.30
CA ASN A 21 2.45 23.58 -1.44
C ASN A 21 2.48 23.05 -0.01
N ALA A 22 3.58 23.30 0.71
CA ALA A 22 3.57 23.15 2.16
C ALA A 22 2.82 24.34 2.80
N THR A 23 2.20 24.11 3.94
CA THR A 23 1.48 25.17 4.68
C THR A 23 2.36 25.70 5.80
N LEU A 24 2.62 27.00 5.85
CA LEU A 24 3.30 27.66 6.96
C LEU A 24 2.45 27.53 8.23
N VAL A 25 3.06 26.99 9.28
CA VAL A 25 2.43 26.76 10.59
C VAL A 25 2.83 27.83 11.57
N SER A 26 4.12 28.15 11.63
CA SER A 26 4.65 29.12 12.57
C SER A 26 5.99 29.69 12.10
N THR A 27 6.31 30.85 12.64
CA THR A 27 7.60 31.51 12.48
C THR A 27 8.11 31.94 13.85
N THR A 28 9.34 31.60 14.17
CA THR A 28 9.97 31.93 15.45
C THR A 28 11.29 32.66 15.20
N PRO A 29 11.34 33.99 15.41
CA PRO A 29 12.60 34.72 15.35
C PRO A 29 13.48 34.41 16.56
N SER A 30 14.80 34.43 16.38
CA SER A 30 15.76 34.41 17.49
C SER A 30 15.66 35.68 18.35
N SER A 31 16.17 35.61 19.58
CA SER A 31 16.19 36.76 20.50
C SER A 31 16.95 37.97 19.93
N ASP A 32 17.98 37.73 19.13
CA ASP A 32 18.76 38.76 18.44
C ASP A 32 18.18 39.13 17.06
N ARG A 33 17.06 38.51 16.66
CA ARG A 33 16.34 38.69 15.39
C ARG A 33 17.17 38.44 14.12
N LYS A 34 18.33 37.79 14.24
CA LYS A 34 19.18 37.46 13.09
C LYS A 34 18.72 36.22 12.34
N THR A 35 18.04 35.30 13.02
CA THR A 35 17.50 34.10 12.39
C THR A 35 16.00 34.02 12.59
N VAL A 36 15.32 33.39 11.63
CA VAL A 36 13.90 33.07 11.71
C VAL A 36 13.75 31.60 11.37
N THR A 37 13.16 30.83 12.29
CA THR A 37 12.79 29.44 12.05
C THR A 37 11.34 29.41 11.58
N ALA A 38 11.10 28.91 10.37
CA ALA A 38 9.77 28.67 9.84
C ALA A 38 9.44 27.17 9.94
N THR A 39 8.25 26.85 10.45
CA THR A 39 7.74 25.48 10.54
C THR A 39 6.62 25.31 9.51
N TYR A 40 6.71 24.26 8.69
CA TYR A 40 5.71 23.95 7.67
C TYR A 40 5.07 22.58 7.92
N LYS A 41 3.83 22.44 7.45
CA LYS A 41 3.08 21.19 7.42
C LYS A 41 2.92 20.72 5.98
N ILE A 42 3.20 19.45 5.75
CA ILE A 42 2.97 18.75 4.49
C ILE A 42 1.81 17.77 4.74
N PHE A 43 0.81 17.78 3.87
CA PHE A 43 -0.32 16.85 3.98
C PHE A 43 -0.02 15.56 3.23
N ASP A 44 -0.41 14.43 3.82
CA ASP A 44 -0.44 13.15 3.12
C ASP A 44 -1.57 13.18 2.09
N VAL A 45 -1.23 12.90 0.84
CA VAL A 45 -2.15 12.85 -0.30
C VAL A 45 -2.47 11.40 -0.71
N GLY A 46 -2.09 10.42 0.10
CA GLY A 46 -2.36 9.00 -0.12
C GLY A 46 -1.47 8.37 -1.20
N ILE A 47 -0.35 9.02 -1.54
CA ILE A 47 0.57 8.51 -2.56
C ILE A 47 1.78 7.88 -1.87
N ILE A 48 2.00 6.60 -2.14
CA ILE A 48 3.17 5.85 -1.68
C ILE A 48 4.34 6.14 -2.61
N GLY A 49 5.54 6.34 -2.03
CA GLY A 49 6.79 6.54 -2.75
C GLY A 49 7.63 7.69 -2.21
N GLY A 50 8.66 8.06 -2.96
CA GLY A 50 9.59 9.14 -2.63
C GLY A 50 9.05 10.52 -2.98
N TYR A 51 9.14 11.45 -2.03
CA TYR A 51 8.77 12.85 -2.18
C TYR A 51 10.02 13.72 -2.16
N SER A 52 10.00 14.78 -2.99
CA SER A 52 11.07 15.79 -3.02
C SER A 52 10.55 17.15 -2.57
N ILE A 53 11.27 17.80 -1.65
CA ILE A 53 10.91 19.11 -1.11
C ILE A 53 11.81 20.18 -1.75
N PHE A 54 11.18 21.23 -2.27
CA PHE A 54 11.85 22.34 -2.95
C PHE A 54 11.49 23.67 -2.28
N LEU A 55 12.51 24.48 -2.03
CA LEU A 55 12.34 25.92 -1.87
C LEU A 55 12.03 26.51 -3.24
N GLN A 56 11.03 27.38 -3.35
CA GLN A 56 10.70 28.09 -4.57
C GLN A 56 11.56 29.35 -4.73
N GLU A 57 11.94 29.63 -5.98
CA GLU A 57 12.67 30.86 -6.30
C GLU A 57 11.84 32.10 -5.94
N ASN A 58 12.53 33.15 -5.50
CA ASN A 58 11.93 34.46 -5.24
C ASN A 58 10.81 34.47 -4.19
N GLN A 59 10.77 33.47 -3.29
CA GLN A 59 9.81 33.46 -2.17
C GLN A 59 10.47 33.90 -0.87
N VAL A 60 11.60 33.30 -0.49
CA VAL A 60 12.29 33.63 0.76
C VAL A 60 13.44 34.60 0.52
N SER A 61 13.48 35.70 1.28
CA SER A 61 14.55 36.70 1.20
C SER A 61 15.17 37.02 2.56
N ASP A 62 16.37 37.60 2.54
CA ASP A 62 16.91 38.33 3.69
C ASP A 62 16.24 39.71 3.86
N ILE A 63 16.63 40.46 4.91
CA ILE A 63 16.07 41.79 5.18
C ILE A 63 16.41 42.85 4.12
N ASN A 64 17.38 42.58 3.26
CA ASN A 64 17.80 43.45 2.16
C ASN A 64 17.15 43.03 0.83
N TYR A 65 16.17 42.13 0.86
CA TYR A 65 15.49 41.59 -0.31
C TYR A 65 16.40 40.79 -1.26
N ASN A 66 17.49 40.21 -0.75
CA ASN A 66 18.22 39.20 -1.49
C ASN A 66 17.44 37.88 -1.42
N PHE A 67 16.82 37.50 -2.54
CA PHE A 67 16.01 36.30 -2.65
C PHE A 67 16.84 35.03 -2.86
N LEU A 68 16.40 33.93 -2.25
CA LEU A 68 16.94 32.61 -2.51
C LEU A 68 16.46 32.09 -3.88
N ALA A 69 17.37 31.42 -4.59
CA ALA A 69 17.04 30.65 -5.79
C ALA A 69 16.28 29.36 -5.42
N SER A 70 15.60 28.78 -6.41
CA SER A 70 14.98 27.46 -6.24
C SER A 70 16.04 26.40 -5.93
N GLN A 71 15.78 25.56 -4.93
CA GLN A 71 16.67 24.46 -4.57
C GLN A 71 15.93 23.30 -3.90
N SER A 72 16.45 22.08 -4.05
CA SER A 72 16.00 20.95 -3.22
C SER A 72 16.50 21.14 -1.79
N ILE A 73 15.61 20.94 -0.83
CA ILE A 73 15.91 21.11 0.61
C ILE A 73 15.67 19.83 1.41
N GLY A 74 15.14 18.77 0.79
CA GLY A 74 14.98 17.48 1.47
C GLY A 74 14.22 16.45 0.66
N LEU A 75 14.31 15.20 1.13
CA LEU A 75 13.59 14.05 0.62
C LEU A 75 12.90 13.35 1.79
N PHE A 76 11.72 12.77 1.54
CA PHE A 76 11.12 11.79 2.44
C PHE A 76 10.45 10.68 1.62
N SER A 77 10.03 9.60 2.26
CA SER A 77 9.28 8.54 1.59
C SER A 77 8.09 8.13 2.43
N VAL A 78 6.95 7.92 1.77
CA VAL A 78 5.77 7.32 2.36
C VAL A 78 5.75 5.86 1.92
N GLY A 79 5.88 4.93 2.87
CA GLY A 79 5.86 3.50 2.60
C GLY A 79 4.43 2.94 2.54
N SER A 80 4.27 1.83 1.82
CA SER A 80 3.09 0.97 2.01
C SER A 80 3.22 0.24 3.33
N LEU A 81 2.16 0.24 4.15
CA LEU A 81 2.09 -0.64 5.33
C LEU A 81 1.99 -2.12 4.96
N TYR A 82 1.74 -2.41 3.67
CA TYR A 82 1.46 -3.74 3.17
C TYR A 82 2.38 -4.10 2.00
N THR A 83 2.77 -5.37 1.94
CA THR A 83 3.48 -5.99 0.82
C THR A 83 2.52 -6.88 0.04
N SER A 84 2.63 -6.89 -1.29
CA SER A 84 1.78 -7.73 -2.12
C SER A 84 2.17 -9.20 -1.98
N VAL A 85 1.18 -10.06 -1.77
CA VAL A 85 1.31 -11.51 -1.95
C VAL A 85 0.86 -11.87 -3.37
N GLU A 86 -0.21 -11.22 -3.83
CA GLU A 86 -0.86 -11.45 -5.11
C GLU A 86 -1.57 -10.15 -5.53
N SER A 87 -1.55 -9.81 -6.82
CA SER A 87 -1.96 -8.47 -7.32
C SER A 87 -2.77 -8.49 -8.62
N THR A 88 -3.16 -9.67 -9.07
CA THR A 88 -4.01 -9.93 -10.23
C THR A 88 -5.45 -9.59 -9.87
N GLY A 89 -6.25 -9.28 -10.88
CA GLY A 89 -7.66 -8.94 -10.66
C GLY A 89 -7.86 -7.63 -9.92
N ASN A 90 -9.09 -7.44 -9.44
CA ASN A 90 -9.49 -6.23 -8.72
C ASN A 90 -9.21 -6.36 -7.21
N THR A 91 -9.22 -7.57 -6.66
CA THR A 91 -8.94 -7.82 -5.25
C THR A 91 -7.55 -8.41 -5.12
N LYS A 92 -6.74 -7.83 -4.24
CA LYS A 92 -5.35 -8.23 -4.03
C LYS A 92 -5.20 -8.86 -2.66
N LEU A 93 -4.35 -9.88 -2.56
CA LEU A 93 -3.89 -10.39 -1.27
C LEU A 93 -2.62 -9.66 -0.87
N VAL A 94 -2.64 -8.97 0.26
CA VAL A 94 -1.48 -8.24 0.80
C VAL A 94 -1.21 -8.65 2.25
N LYS A 95 -0.01 -8.39 2.76
CA LYS A 95 0.37 -8.66 4.14
C LYS A 95 1.12 -7.52 4.81
N ASP A 96 0.93 -7.33 6.11
CA ASP A 96 1.66 -6.34 6.89
C ASP A 96 3.08 -6.82 7.29
N SER A 97 3.82 -5.99 8.02
CA SER A 97 5.16 -6.34 8.53
C SER A 97 5.17 -7.47 9.57
N SER A 98 4.00 -7.85 10.10
CA SER A 98 3.81 -9.00 11.00
C SER A 98 3.26 -10.23 10.27
N ASN A 99 3.28 -10.22 8.93
CA ASN A 99 2.75 -11.24 8.03
C ASN A 99 1.23 -11.49 8.13
N LYS A 100 0.44 -10.60 8.74
CA LYS A 100 -1.03 -10.74 8.76
C LYS A 100 -1.60 -10.46 7.38
N PHE A 101 -2.55 -11.27 6.95
CA PHE A 101 -3.15 -11.15 5.62
C PHE A 101 -4.31 -10.16 5.59
N TYR A 102 -4.40 -9.40 4.51
CA TYR A 102 -5.45 -8.45 4.21
C TYR A 102 -5.90 -8.61 2.77
N ALA A 103 -7.19 -8.39 2.52
CA ALA A 103 -7.73 -8.27 1.18
C ALA A 103 -7.85 -6.79 0.82
N GLN A 104 -7.32 -6.40 -0.33
CA GLN A 104 -7.42 -5.04 -0.84
C GLN A 104 -8.27 -5.02 -2.11
N VAL A 105 -9.48 -4.48 -2.02
CA VAL A 105 -10.38 -4.32 -3.17
C VAL A 105 -10.05 -3.00 -3.88
N GLY A 106 -9.60 -3.05 -5.12
CA GLY A 106 -9.16 -1.90 -5.90
C GLY A 106 -8.02 -1.15 -5.23
N SER A 107 -8.24 0.14 -4.94
CA SER A 107 -7.32 1.01 -4.20
C SER A 107 -7.80 1.33 -2.77
N ASN A 108 -8.81 0.60 -2.27
CA ASN A 108 -9.35 0.84 -0.93
C ASN A 108 -8.34 0.45 0.16
N THR A 109 -8.59 0.89 1.39
CA THR A 109 -7.84 0.44 2.56
C THR A 109 -7.97 -1.09 2.71
N PRO A 110 -6.85 -1.84 2.84
CA PRO A 110 -6.91 -3.29 3.01
C PRO A 110 -7.69 -3.70 4.27
N VAL A 111 -8.53 -4.73 4.13
CA VAL A 111 -9.37 -5.28 5.21
C VAL A 111 -8.75 -6.57 5.74
N GLY A 112 -8.60 -6.67 7.06
CA GLY A 112 -8.00 -7.83 7.70
C GLY A 112 -8.82 -9.10 7.51
N ILE A 113 -8.17 -10.16 7.04
CA ILE A 113 -8.81 -11.46 6.81
C ILE A 113 -8.88 -12.25 8.12
N LYS A 114 -10.05 -12.80 8.44
CA LYS A 114 -10.26 -13.53 9.69
C LYS A 114 -10.85 -14.92 9.49
N ASN A 115 -10.42 -15.84 10.34
CA ASN A 115 -11.13 -17.08 10.59
C ASN A 115 -11.82 -16.96 11.94
N ILE A 116 -13.15 -16.80 11.92
CA ILE A 116 -13.96 -16.44 13.09
C ILE A 116 -13.46 -15.11 13.69
N THR A 117 -12.75 -15.13 14.82
CA THR A 117 -12.19 -13.94 15.48
C THR A 117 -10.70 -13.73 15.21
N THR A 118 -10.01 -14.76 14.73
CA THR A 118 -8.54 -14.75 14.57
C THR A 118 -8.15 -14.13 13.23
N HIS A 119 -7.34 -13.08 13.28
CA HIS A 119 -6.69 -12.53 12.10
C HIS A 119 -5.63 -13.53 11.62
N ILE A 120 -5.82 -14.04 10.39
CA ILE A 120 -4.89 -15.01 9.83
C ILE A 120 -3.60 -14.33 9.34
N TYR A 121 -2.51 -15.08 9.36
CA TYR A 121 -1.19 -14.62 8.95
C TYR A 121 -0.45 -15.75 8.23
N GLU A 122 0.63 -15.41 7.54
CA GLU A 122 1.46 -16.39 6.84
C GLU A 122 2.03 -17.45 7.80
N GLY A 123 1.82 -18.72 7.48
CA GLY A 123 2.29 -19.83 8.31
C GLY A 123 1.41 -20.16 9.52
N ILE A 124 0.25 -19.51 9.70
CA ILE A 124 -0.68 -19.84 10.80
C ILE A 124 -1.19 -21.29 10.73
N TYR A 125 -1.34 -21.84 9.52
CA TYR A 125 -1.74 -23.22 9.28
C TYR A 125 -0.59 -23.99 8.64
N THR A 126 -0.09 -25.01 9.34
CA THR A 126 1.06 -25.79 8.90
C THR A 126 0.88 -26.34 7.48
N GLY A 127 1.84 -26.03 6.60
CA GLY A 127 1.87 -26.48 5.21
C GLY A 127 0.93 -25.74 4.25
N TRP A 128 0.02 -24.91 4.75
CA TRP A 128 -0.92 -24.15 3.93
C TRP A 128 -0.39 -22.75 3.62
N GLN A 129 -0.54 -22.35 2.36
CA GLN A 129 -0.18 -21.03 1.85
C GLN A 129 -1.41 -20.38 1.20
N ALA A 130 -1.73 -19.15 1.60
CA ALA A 130 -2.70 -18.33 0.90
C ALA A 130 -2.05 -17.83 -0.39
N LEU A 131 -2.73 -18.03 -1.52
CA LEU A 131 -2.22 -17.68 -2.83
C LEU A 131 -2.83 -16.40 -3.36
N ALA A 132 -4.15 -16.25 -3.24
CA ALA A 132 -4.91 -15.17 -3.85
C ALA A 132 -6.18 -14.90 -3.05
N ALA A 133 -6.70 -13.69 -3.16
CA ALA A 133 -7.97 -13.29 -2.60
C ALA A 133 -8.80 -12.61 -3.69
N GLU A 134 -10.02 -13.08 -3.94
CA GLU A 134 -10.85 -12.57 -5.02
C GLU A 134 -12.31 -12.40 -4.62
N THR A 135 -13.03 -11.54 -5.33
CA THR A 135 -14.49 -11.46 -5.24
C THR A 135 -15.09 -12.09 -6.49
N VAL A 136 -15.51 -13.36 -6.37
CA VAL A 136 -16.00 -14.18 -7.49
C VAL A 136 -17.52 -14.20 -7.43
N ASN A 137 -18.19 -13.65 -8.45
CA ASN A 137 -19.66 -13.58 -8.52
C ASN A 137 -20.32 -12.95 -7.26
N GLY A 138 -19.66 -11.94 -6.68
CA GLY A 138 -20.14 -11.27 -5.47
C GLY A 138 -19.81 -11.98 -4.15
N GLU A 139 -19.13 -13.13 -4.19
CA GLU A 139 -18.66 -13.84 -3.00
C GLU A 139 -17.15 -13.63 -2.82
N ASN A 140 -16.73 -13.21 -1.62
CA ASN A 140 -15.32 -13.09 -1.30
C ASN A 140 -14.71 -14.48 -1.06
N GLN A 141 -13.56 -14.76 -1.65
CA GLN A 141 -12.91 -16.06 -1.60
C GLN A 141 -11.39 -15.94 -1.42
N ILE A 142 -10.78 -16.98 -0.85
CA ILE A 142 -9.33 -17.10 -0.72
C ILE A 142 -8.91 -18.46 -1.25
N LEU A 143 -7.94 -18.45 -2.16
CA LEU A 143 -7.32 -19.67 -2.68
C LEU A 143 -6.14 -20.07 -1.80
N TRP A 144 -6.11 -21.33 -1.40
CA TRP A 144 -5.06 -21.92 -0.59
C TRP A 144 -4.46 -23.13 -1.28
N LYS A 145 -3.13 -23.30 -1.13
CA LYS A 145 -2.44 -24.55 -1.48
C LYS A 145 -1.73 -25.16 -0.29
N ASN A 146 -1.62 -26.48 -0.31
CA ASN A 146 -0.69 -27.25 0.50
C ASN A 146 0.14 -28.13 -0.43
N ALA A 147 1.40 -27.78 -0.63
CA ALA A 147 2.30 -28.53 -1.51
C ALA A 147 2.66 -29.91 -0.92
N GLY A 148 2.79 -30.00 0.40
CA GLY A 148 3.16 -31.26 1.08
C GLY A 148 2.10 -32.34 0.93
N SER A 149 0.81 -31.98 0.99
CA SER A 149 -0.30 -32.90 0.73
C SER A 149 -0.82 -32.86 -0.70
N ASN A 150 -0.18 -32.10 -1.60
CA ASN A 150 -0.64 -31.85 -2.97
C ASN A 150 -2.14 -31.53 -3.03
N THR A 151 -2.58 -30.53 -2.26
CA THR A 151 -4.01 -30.21 -2.10
C THR A 151 -4.28 -28.73 -2.30
N MET A 152 -5.41 -28.42 -2.95
CA MET A 152 -5.95 -27.07 -3.08
C MET A 152 -7.25 -26.93 -2.28
N GLN A 153 -7.45 -25.77 -1.66
CA GLN A 153 -8.67 -25.43 -0.95
C GLN A 153 -9.11 -24.01 -1.31
N VAL A 154 -10.41 -23.80 -1.40
CA VAL A 154 -11.00 -22.45 -1.44
C VAL A 154 -11.74 -22.18 -0.13
N TRP A 155 -11.50 -21.03 0.46
CA TRP A 155 -12.32 -20.49 1.54
C TRP A 155 -13.32 -19.52 0.99
N ARG A 156 -14.56 -19.59 1.48
CA ARG A 156 -15.61 -18.62 1.24
C ARG A 156 -15.74 -17.70 2.43
N MET A 157 -15.82 -16.41 2.15
CA MET A 157 -15.77 -15.33 3.13
C MET A 157 -17.04 -14.49 3.00
N ASN A 158 -17.47 -13.88 4.09
CA ASN A 158 -18.51 -12.86 4.02
C ASN A 158 -17.94 -11.52 3.49
N SER A 159 -18.80 -10.51 3.36
CA SER A 159 -18.43 -9.17 2.88
C SER A 159 -17.36 -8.48 3.75
N SER A 160 -17.22 -8.88 5.02
CA SER A 160 -16.21 -8.38 5.96
C SER A 160 -14.94 -9.22 6.01
N TRP A 161 -14.71 -10.11 5.03
CA TRP A 161 -13.54 -10.99 4.96
C TRP A 161 -13.38 -11.92 6.19
N VAL A 162 -14.50 -12.32 6.78
CA VAL A 162 -14.55 -13.37 7.81
C VAL A 162 -14.99 -14.69 7.18
N ARG A 163 -14.25 -15.77 7.44
CA ARG A 163 -14.49 -17.09 6.87
C ARG A 163 -15.88 -17.61 7.24
N VAL A 164 -16.63 -18.05 6.24
CA VAL A 164 -17.94 -18.72 6.36
C VAL A 164 -17.79 -20.21 6.17
N SER A 165 -17.05 -20.65 5.15
CA SER A 165 -16.80 -22.07 4.88
C SER A 165 -15.48 -22.30 4.15
N GLY A 166 -15.11 -23.56 3.93
CA GLY A 166 -14.00 -23.90 3.06
C GLY A 166 -14.15 -25.31 2.48
N GLN A 167 -13.65 -25.48 1.26
CA GLN A 167 -13.84 -26.69 0.46
C GLN A 167 -12.53 -27.12 -0.17
N ILE A 168 -12.13 -28.37 0.06
CA ILE A 168 -11.03 -29.00 -0.68
C ILE A 168 -11.47 -29.17 -2.13
N ILE A 169 -10.70 -28.63 -3.05
CA ILE A 169 -11.00 -28.63 -4.49
C ILE A 169 -10.47 -29.91 -5.15
N GLY A 170 -9.27 -30.34 -4.77
CA GLY A 170 -8.61 -31.50 -5.34
C GLY A 170 -7.09 -31.39 -5.24
N THR A 171 -6.38 -32.21 -6.01
CA THR A 171 -4.93 -32.09 -6.16
C THR A 171 -4.56 -30.87 -6.99
N LEU A 172 -3.32 -30.37 -6.86
CA LEU A 172 -2.89 -29.14 -7.55
C LEU A 172 -2.99 -29.25 -9.08
N THR A 173 -2.94 -30.46 -9.64
CA THR A 173 -3.06 -30.73 -11.09
C THR A 173 -4.44 -31.21 -11.52
N SER A 174 -5.40 -31.32 -10.59
CA SER A 174 -6.76 -31.75 -10.93
C SER A 174 -7.48 -30.70 -11.79
N SER A 175 -8.36 -31.14 -12.71
CA SER A 175 -9.11 -30.19 -13.56
C SER A 175 -9.89 -29.13 -12.77
N ALA A 176 -10.35 -29.46 -11.56
CA ALA A 176 -11.04 -28.52 -10.69
C ALA A 176 -10.09 -27.46 -10.09
N ALA A 177 -8.86 -27.85 -9.73
CA ALA A 177 -7.84 -26.93 -9.23
C ALA A 177 -7.33 -25.99 -10.33
N LEU A 178 -7.08 -26.52 -11.53
CA LEU A 178 -6.69 -25.71 -12.70
C LEU A 178 -7.80 -24.72 -13.11
N ALA A 179 -9.06 -25.04 -12.86
CA ALA A 179 -10.14 -24.06 -13.04
C ALA A 179 -10.06 -22.91 -12.03
N GLN A 180 -9.58 -23.15 -10.80
CA GLN A 180 -9.36 -22.08 -9.81
C GLN A 180 -8.18 -21.19 -10.19
N GLU A 181 -7.12 -21.74 -10.80
CA GLU A 181 -6.03 -20.92 -11.33
C GLU A 181 -6.53 -19.85 -12.29
N ILE A 182 -7.44 -20.20 -13.19
CA ILE A 182 -8.08 -19.24 -14.11
C ILE A 182 -8.93 -18.21 -13.36
N ILE A 183 -9.73 -18.65 -12.38
CA ILE A 183 -10.62 -17.78 -11.61
C ILE A 183 -9.83 -16.75 -10.80
N PHE A 184 -8.72 -17.17 -10.18
CA PHE A 184 -7.89 -16.33 -9.32
C PHE A 184 -6.71 -15.69 -10.05
N GLY A 185 -6.48 -16.03 -11.32
CA GLY A 185 -5.37 -15.49 -12.11
C GLY A 185 -3.98 -15.88 -11.61
N VAL A 186 -3.84 -17.05 -10.97
CA VAL A 186 -2.56 -17.51 -10.40
C VAL A 186 -2.16 -18.87 -10.92
N ASP A 187 -0.87 -19.09 -11.15
CA ASP A 187 -0.28 -20.41 -11.34
C ASP A 187 -0.04 -21.04 -9.96
N ALA A 188 -0.97 -21.88 -9.50
CA ALA A 188 -0.94 -22.45 -8.17
C ALA A 188 -0.01 -23.67 -8.09
N ASN A 189 0.09 -24.43 -9.19
CA ASN A 189 0.85 -25.65 -9.29
C ASN A 189 2.35 -25.41 -9.65
N GLY A 190 2.69 -24.24 -10.19
CA GLY A 190 4.05 -23.81 -10.52
C GLY A 190 4.59 -24.34 -11.86
N ASP A 191 3.74 -24.70 -12.80
CA ASP A 191 4.14 -25.23 -14.11
C ASP A 191 4.36 -24.16 -15.20
N GLY A 192 4.15 -22.89 -14.84
CA GLY A 192 4.30 -21.74 -15.73
C GLY A 192 3.05 -21.42 -16.56
N VAL A 193 1.92 -22.10 -16.33
CA VAL A 193 0.65 -21.91 -17.03
C VAL A 193 -0.47 -21.64 -16.03
N ILE A 194 -1.35 -20.69 -16.36
CA ILE A 194 -2.60 -20.50 -15.61
C ILE A 194 -3.66 -21.43 -16.22
N GLY A 195 -4.04 -22.46 -15.48
CA GLY A 195 -5.07 -23.41 -15.90
C GLY A 195 -4.49 -24.65 -16.58
N LYS A 196 -5.15 -25.12 -17.64
CA LYS A 196 -4.73 -26.35 -18.33
C LYS A 196 -3.62 -26.06 -19.32
N LYS A 197 -2.56 -26.86 -19.26
CA LYS A 197 -1.58 -27.00 -20.34
C LYS A 197 -2.19 -27.66 -21.59
#